data_AF-A0A0D7AAD1-F1
#
_entry.id   AF-A0A0D7AAD1-F1
#
_cell.length_a   1.000
_cell.length_b   1.000
_cell.length_c   1.000
_cell.angle_alpha   90.00
_cell.angle_beta   90.00
_cell.angle_gamma   90.00
#
_symmetry.space_group_name_H-M   'P 1'
#
loop_
_entity.id
_entity.type
_entity.pdbx_description
1 polymer ?
#
loop_
_entity_poly.entity_id
_entity_poly.type
_entity_poly.pdbx_seq_one_letter_code
_entity_poly.pdbx_strand_id
1 'polypeptide(L)'
;VIKEFYLKCRASHEIIYTQIPWASAGARKSAREREEIREALKTAQHDNLSSNSSYADQLDMINEPTKEERLLAALLSANGELLEAINQYDDMLRVA
;
A
#
# COMPACT_ATOMS: atom_id res chain seq x y z
N VAL A 1 -11.47 -4.73 29.81
CA VAL A 1 -10.58 -4.79 28.63
C VAL A 1 -9.15 -5.08 29.08
N ILE A 2 -8.38 -5.86 28.32
CA ILE A 2 -7.07 -6.39 28.72
C ILE A 2 -5.99 -5.31 28.51
N LYS A 3 -5.34 -4.82 29.58
CA LYS A 3 -4.31 -3.76 29.50
C LYS A 3 -3.11 -4.16 28.66
N GLU A 4 -2.76 -5.44 28.71
CA GLU A 4 -1.67 -6.05 27.96
C GLU A 4 -1.93 -6.00 26.46
N PHE A 5 -3.19 -6.09 26.03
CA PHE A 5 -3.57 -5.95 24.62
C PHE A 5 -3.34 -4.51 24.14
N TYR A 6 -3.80 -3.51 24.91
CA TYR A 6 -3.57 -2.10 24.60
C TYR A 6 -2.08 -1.76 24.47
N LEU A 7 -1.27 -2.18 25.45
CA LEU A 7 0.17 -1.94 25.43
C LEU A 7 0.85 -2.58 24.20
N LYS A 8 0.42 -3.79 23.81
CA LYS A 8 0.91 -4.44 22.59
C LYS A 8 0.48 -3.71 21.32
N CYS A 9 -0.78 -3.27 21.22
CA CYS A 9 -1.25 -2.49 20.08
C CYS A 9 -0.47 -1.19 19.92
N ARG A 10 -0.22 -0.47 21.03
CA ARG A 10 0.57 0.75 21.02
C ARG A 10 2.01 0.50 20.57
N ALA A 11 2.67 -0.53 21.11
CA ALA A 11 4.02 -0.89 20.71
C ALA A 11 4.11 -1.24 19.21
N SER A 12 3.16 -2.05 18.70
CA SER A 12 3.09 -2.38 17.28
C SER A 12 2.82 -1.14 16.41
N HIS A 13 1.96 -0.22 16.87
CA HIS A 13 1.65 1.03 16.15
C HIS A 13 2.91 1.89 15.98
N GLU A 14 3.67 2.11 17.05
CA GLU A 14 4.92 2.89 16.97
C GLU A 14 5.90 2.29 15.93
N ILE A 15 6.05 0.97 15.92
CA ILE A 15 6.93 0.30 14.96
C ILE A 15 6.41 0.51 13.53
N ILE A 16 5.13 0.23 13.26
CA ILE A 16 4.57 0.35 11.91
C ILE A 16 4.58 1.79 11.42
N TYR A 17 4.17 2.73 12.26
CA TYR A 17 4.10 4.15 11.93
C TYR A 17 5.45 4.70 11.45
N THR A 18 6.55 4.33 12.12
CA THR A 18 7.90 4.78 11.73
C THR A 18 8.35 4.26 10.36
N GLN A 19 7.79 3.15 9.87
CA GLN A 19 8.14 2.59 8.55
C GLN A 19 7.35 3.23 7.41
N ILE A 20 6.22 3.89 7.68
CA ILE A 20 5.34 4.48 6.66
C ILE A 20 6.08 5.48 5.75
N PRO A 21 6.93 6.41 6.26
CA PRO A 21 7.63 7.36 5.39
C PRO A 21 8.55 6.67 4.37
N TRP A 22 9.31 5.67 4.81
CA TRP A 22 10.19 4.89 3.95
C TRP A 22 9.40 4.08 2.92
N ALA A 23 8.38 3.35 3.36
CA ALA A 23 7.52 2.56 2.47
C ALA A 23 6.80 3.45 1.44
N SER A 24 6.36 4.64 1.85
CA SER A 24 5.74 5.64 0.97
C SER A 24 6.71 6.15 -0.09
N ALA A 25 7.96 6.43 0.29
CA ALA A 25 8.99 6.83 -0.65
C ALA A 25 9.29 5.73 -1.68
N GLY A 26 9.37 4.48 -1.22
CA GLY A 26 9.54 3.29 -2.08
C GLY A 26 8.38 3.11 -3.06
N ALA A 27 7.14 3.13 -2.56
CA ALA A 27 5.93 2.99 -3.38
C ALA A 27 5.84 4.10 -4.44
N ARG A 28 6.12 5.36 -4.08
CA ARG A 28 6.13 6.47 -5.05
C ARG A 28 7.18 6.30 -6.14
N LYS A 29 8.36 5.77 -5.81
CA LYS A 29 9.41 5.51 -6.79
C LYS A 29 8.97 4.42 -7.77
N SER A 30 8.52 3.28 -7.23
CA SER A 30 8.04 2.14 -8.00
C SER A 30 6.85 2.50 -8.90
N ALA A 31 5.95 3.36 -8.41
CA ALA A 31 4.82 3.88 -9.19
C ALA A 31 5.25 4.72 -10.40
N ARG A 32 6.29 5.54 -10.26
CA ARG A 32 6.84 6.32 -11.39
C ARG A 32 7.49 5.42 -12.43
N GLU A 33 8.32 4.47 -11.99
CA GLU A 33 8.99 3.52 -12.90
C GLU A 33 7.95 2.70 -13.69
N ARG A 34 6.86 2.28 -13.04
CA ARG A 34 5.75 1.60 -13.73
C ARG A 34 5.04 2.49 -14.73
N GLU A 35 4.82 3.77 -14.41
CA GLU A 35 4.22 4.73 -15.34
C GLU A 35 5.10 4.94 -16.57
N GLU A 36 6.41 5.05 -16.39
CA GLU A 36 7.37 5.17 -17.50
C GLU A 36 7.31 3.95 -18.43
N ILE A 37 7.24 2.73 -17.87
CA ILE A 37 7.08 1.49 -18.65
C ILE A 37 5.74 1.50 -19.40
N ARG A 38 4.66 1.94 -18.76
CA ARG A 38 3.32 2.01 -19.37
C ARG A 38 3.31 2.95 -20.56
N GLU A 39 3.88 4.14 -20.43
CA GLU A 39 3.94 5.13 -21.51
C GLU A 39 4.85 4.68 -22.66
N ALA A 40 5.96 4.00 -22.37
CA ALA A 40 6.81 3.39 -23.40
C ALA A 40 6.04 2.33 -24.21
N LEU A 41 5.23 1.50 -23.55
CA LEU A 41 4.39 0.50 -24.22
C LEU A 41 3.30 1.11 -25.09
N LYS A 42 2.62 2.16 -24.60
CA LYS A 42 1.62 2.91 -25.40
C LYS A 42 2.25 3.52 -26.66
N THR A 43 3.46 4.09 -26.52
CA THR A 43 4.19 4.68 -27.65
C THR A 43 4.56 3.61 -28.68
N ALA A 44 5.09 2.46 -28.22
CA ALA A 44 5.44 1.35 -29.10
C ALA A 44 4.23 0.70 -29.80
N GLN A 45 3.05 0.73 -29.18
CA GLN A 45 1.81 0.24 -29.78
C GLN A 45 1.39 1.10 -30.98
N HIS A 46 1.54 2.42 -30.89
CA HIS A 46 1.13 3.33 -31.95
C HIS A 46 1.91 3.09 -33.27
N ASP A 47 3.14 2.57 -33.17
CA ASP A 47 4.00 2.23 -34.31
C ASP A 47 3.73 0.83 -34.90
N ASN A 48 3.00 -0.05 -34.19
CA ASN A 48 2.76 -1.44 -34.58
C ASN A 48 1.26 -1.80 -34.52
N LEU A 49 0.54 -1.62 -35.64
CA LEU A 49 -0.90 -1.89 -35.77
C LEU A 49 -1.33 -3.38 -35.69
N SER A 50 -0.41 -4.33 -35.45
CA SER A 50 -0.61 -5.74 -35.86
C SER A 50 -0.84 -6.79 -34.75
N SER A 51 -0.97 -6.44 -33.46
CA SER A 51 -1.29 -7.46 -32.43
C SER A 51 -2.01 -6.90 -31.20
N ASN A 52 -3.33 -6.77 -31.26
CA ASN A 52 -4.14 -6.23 -30.16
C ASN A 52 -4.23 -7.17 -28.94
N SER A 53 -4.08 -8.48 -29.13
CA SER A 53 -4.26 -9.48 -28.05
C SER A 53 -3.13 -9.45 -27.03
N SER A 54 -1.87 -9.41 -27.49
CA SER A 54 -0.69 -9.40 -26.59
C SER A 54 -0.55 -8.13 -25.77
N TYR A 55 -1.07 -7.00 -26.28
CA TYR A 55 -0.98 -5.71 -25.61
C TYR A 55 -1.91 -5.62 -24.39
N ALA A 56 -3.12 -6.18 -24.50
CA ALA A 56 -4.09 -6.18 -23.40
C ALA A 56 -3.55 -6.93 -22.17
N ASP A 57 -2.99 -8.12 -22.38
CA ASP A 57 -2.41 -8.95 -21.31
C ASP A 57 -1.20 -8.26 -20.63
N GLN A 58 -0.36 -7.59 -21.44
CA GLN A 58 0.80 -6.86 -20.94
C GLN A 58 0.40 -5.59 -20.17
N LEU A 59 -0.65 -4.91 -20.60
CA LEU A 59 -1.18 -3.72 -19.91
C LEU A 59 -1.82 -4.11 -18.58
N ASP A 60 -2.56 -5.21 -18.52
CA ASP A 60 -3.14 -5.73 -17.27
C ASP A 60 -2.05 -6.08 -16.25
N MET A 61 -0.98 -6.75 -16.68
CA MET A 61 0.17 -7.03 -15.80
C MET A 61 0.84 -5.76 -15.27
N ILE A 62 0.89 -4.69 -16.06
CA ILE A 62 1.45 -3.38 -15.64
C ILE A 62 0.48 -2.59 -14.78
N ASN A 63 -0.80 -2.86 -14.83
CA ASN A 63 -1.79 -2.20 -13.97
C ASN A 63 -1.82 -2.77 -12.56
N GLU A 64 -1.27 -3.97 -12.37
CA GLU A 64 -1.10 -4.52 -11.03
C GLU A 64 -0.25 -3.60 -10.13
N PRO A 65 -0.62 -3.45 -8.85
CA PRO A 65 0.19 -2.74 -7.89
C PRO A 65 1.58 -3.36 -7.80
N THR A 66 2.58 -2.51 -7.65
CA THR A 66 3.95 -2.95 -7.40
C THR A 66 4.04 -3.60 -6.02
N LYS A 67 5.12 -4.34 -5.77
CA LYS A 67 5.33 -4.97 -4.45
C LYS A 67 5.42 -3.92 -3.34
N GLU A 68 6.02 -2.77 -3.64
CA GLU A 68 6.18 -1.63 -2.75
C GLU A 68 4.84 -0.98 -2.43
N GLU A 69 3.95 -0.82 -3.41
CA GLU A 69 2.59 -0.32 -3.18
C GLU A 69 1.74 -1.28 -2.36
N ARG A 70 1.84 -2.60 -2.63
CA ARG A 70 1.17 -3.62 -1.80
C ARG A 70 1.68 -3.60 -0.35
N LEU A 71 2.99 -3.44 -0.16
CA LEU A 71 3.59 -3.30 1.16
C LEU A 71 3.07 -2.04 1.88
N LEU A 72 3.06 -0.90 1.19
CA LEU A 72 2.53 0.34 1.77
C LEU A 72 1.05 0.19 2.16
N ALA A 73 0.23 -0.42 1.30
CA ALA A 73 -1.18 -0.68 1.59
C ALA A 73 -1.34 -1.55 2.84
N ALA A 74 -0.56 -2.63 2.96
CA ALA A 74 -0.57 -3.50 4.13
C ALA A 74 -0.16 -2.77 5.42
N LEU A 75 0.88 -1.92 5.36
CA LEU A 75 1.32 -1.11 6.50
C LEU A 75 0.24 -0.10 6.93
N LEU A 76 -0.41 0.57 5.97
CA LEU A 76 -1.48 1.52 6.26
C LEU A 76 -2.72 0.83 6.85
N SER A 77 -3.11 -0.33 6.33
CA SER A 77 -4.21 -1.13 6.88
C SER A 77 -3.94 -1.54 8.31
N ALA A 78 -2.78 -2.15 8.57
CA ALA A 78 -2.40 -2.59 9.91
C ALA A 78 -2.30 -1.40 10.89
N ASN A 79 -1.79 -0.25 10.44
CA ASN A 79 -1.76 0.96 11.26
C ASN A 79 -3.16 1.44 11.64
N GLY A 80 -4.09 1.41 10.68
CA GLY A 80 -5.50 1.77 10.91
C GLY A 80 -6.19 0.84 11.91
N GLU A 81 -6.04 -0.47 11.75
CA GLU A 81 -6.61 -1.48 12.66
C GLU A 81 -6.08 -1.33 14.09
N LEU A 82 -4.79 -1.05 14.25
CA LEU A 82 -4.18 -0.81 15.56
C LEU A 82 -4.71 0.47 16.22
N LEU A 83 -4.85 1.55 15.45
CA LEU A 83 -5.42 2.81 15.95
C LEU A 83 -6.89 2.64 16.35
N GLU A 84 -7.67 1.91 15.56
CA GLU A 84 -9.05 1.60 15.89
C GLU A 84 -9.15 0.83 17.21
N ALA A 85 -8.33 -0.21 17.38
CA ALA A 85 -8.30 -0.98 18.62
C ALA A 85 -7.89 -0.13 19.85
N ILE A 86 -6.94 0.79 19.68
CA ILE A 86 -6.53 1.76 20.72
C ILE A 86 -7.67 2.71 21.06
N ASN A 87 -8.34 3.28 20.06
CA ASN A 87 -9.46 4.20 20.27
C ASN A 87 -10.63 3.51 20.97
N GLN A 88 -10.99 2.29 20.56
CA GLN A 88 -12.03 1.50 21.24
C GLN A 88 -11.68 1.26 22.71
N TYR A 89 -10.40 1.02 23.04
CA TYR A 89 -9.93 0.89 24.42
C TYR A 89 -10.11 2.19 25.22
N ASP A 90 -9.69 3.32 24.64
CA ASP A 90 -9.78 4.63 25.28
C ASP A 90 -11.26 5.02 25.51
N ASP A 91 -12.15 4.73 24.55
CA ASP A 91 -13.59 4.94 24.68
C ASP A 91 -14.20 4.09 25.80
N MET A 92 -13.81 2.81 25.90
CA MET A 92 -14.26 1.93 26.99
C MET A 92 -13.79 2.42 28.37
N LEU A 93 -12.59 2.98 28.48
CA LEU A 93 -12.12 3.60 29.72
C LEU A 93 -12.88 4.87 30.09
N ARG A 94 -13.40 5.60 29.11
CA ARG A 94 -14.13 6.86 29.33
C ARG A 94 -15.56 6.64 29.84
N VAL A 95 -16.18 5.51 29.48
CA VAL A 95 -17.57 5.19 29.85
C VAL A 95 -17.69 4.26 31.07
N ALA A 96 -16.58 3.74 31.59
CA ALA A 96 -16.51 2.91 32.78
C ALA A 96 -16.38 3.75 34.07
#